data_AF-A0AAU9UZY4-F1
#
_entry.id   AF-A0AAU9UZY4-F1
#
_cell.length_a   1.000
_cell.length_b   1.000
_cell.length_c   1.000
_cell.angle_alpha   90.00
_cell.angle_beta   90.00
_cell.angle_gamma   90.00
#
_symmetry.space_group_name_H-M   'P 1'
#
loop_
_entity.id
_entity.type
_entity.pdbx_description
1 polymer ?
#
loop_
_entity_poly.entity_id
_entity_poly.type
_entity_poly.pdbx_seq_one_letter_code
_entity_poly.pdbx_strand_id
1 'polypeptide(L)'
;MLTSFKLFSYMTKFEWAVDEPIKPGEVLSVQLLLRSRWGNPKQVGIYRLGMHLVTADRQLSVIDSLIDERNRPVLETTATKYKQILKHNYNI
;
A
#
# COMPACT_ATOMS: atom_id res chain seq x y z
N MET A 1 -26.63 -3.49 -3.64
CA MET A 1 -26.01 -2.39 -4.40
C MET A 1 -24.51 -2.46 -4.12
N LEU A 2 -23.74 -3.10 -5.01
CA LEU A 2 -22.30 -3.31 -4.83
C LEU A 2 -21.56 -2.07 -5.32
N THR A 3 -21.21 -1.19 -4.38
CA THR A 3 -20.43 0.01 -4.67
C THR A 3 -18.97 -0.42 -4.78
N SER A 4 -18.48 -0.62 -6.00
CA SER A 4 -17.04 -0.78 -6.26
C SER A 4 -16.34 0.54 -5.95
N PHE A 5 -15.50 0.58 -4.91
CA PHE A 5 -14.70 1.74 -4.58
C PHE A 5 -13.37 1.71 -5.33
N LYS A 6 -13.26 2.56 -6.36
CA LYS A 6 -12.01 2.85 -7.05
C LYS A 6 -11.14 3.72 -6.13
N LEU A 7 -10.10 3.13 -5.55
CA LEU A 7 -8.98 3.88 -4.99
C LEU A 7 -8.39 4.73 -6.13
N PHE A 8 -8.10 6.01 -5.88
CA PHE A 8 -7.39 6.83 -6.87
C PHE A 8 -6.08 6.12 -7.20
N SER A 9 -5.98 5.66 -8.44
CA SER A 9 -4.74 5.16 -9.00
C SER A 9 -3.72 6.28 -8.93
N TYR A 10 -2.78 6.17 -7.99
CA TYR A 10 -1.48 6.80 -8.18
C TYR A 10 -0.76 5.92 -9.20
N MET A 11 -0.92 6.25 -10.49
CA MET A 11 -0.11 5.71 -11.58
C MET A 11 1.31 6.27 -11.46
N THR A 12 1.99 5.93 -10.36
CA THR A 12 3.34 6.36 -10.08
C THR A 12 4.24 5.15 -10.25
N LYS A 13 5.21 5.26 -11.17
CA LYS A 13 6.26 4.26 -11.32
C LYS A 13 7.36 4.58 -10.33
N PHE A 14 7.76 3.58 -9.55
CA PHE A 14 8.95 3.64 -8.72
C PHE A 14 9.99 2.72 -9.33
N GLU A 15 11.22 3.20 -9.44
CA GLU A 15 12.35 2.47 -10.00
C GLU A 15 13.49 2.50 -9.01
N TRP A 16 14.15 1.36 -8.85
CA TRP A 16 15.34 1.22 -8.02
C TRP A 16 16.42 0.58 -8.89
N ALA A 17 17.63 1.16 -8.86
CA ALA A 17 18.81 0.46 -9.36
C ALA A 17 19.12 -0.69 -8.42
N VAL A 18 19.35 -1.88 -8.99
CA VAL A 18 19.64 -3.10 -8.25
C VAL A 18 21.02 -3.56 -8.72
N ASP A 19 22.06 -3.23 -7.93
CA ASP A 19 23.46 -3.48 -8.28
C ASP A 19 23.90 -4.92 -8.02
N GLU A 20 23.21 -5.62 -7.12
CA GLU A 20 23.42 -7.04 -6.80
C GLU A 20 22.16 -7.86 -7.08
N PRO A 21 22.28 -9.15 -7.46
CA PRO A 21 21.11 -10.02 -7.59
C PRO A 21 20.29 -10.08 -6.30
N ILE A 22 18.97 -10.02 -6.46
CA ILE A 22 17.99 -10.13 -5.36
C ILE A 22 18.22 -11.45 -4.62
N LYS A 23 18.40 -11.37 -3.30
CA LYS A 23 18.69 -12.52 -2.45
C LYS A 23 17.39 -13.18 -1.93
N PRO A 24 17.42 -14.49 -1.61
CA PRO A 24 16.31 -15.14 -0.93
C PRO A 24 15.95 -14.42 0.38
N GLY A 25 14.66 -14.17 0.60
CA GLY A 25 14.16 -13.48 1.78
C GLY A 25 14.03 -11.96 1.64
N GLU A 26 14.47 -11.37 0.53
CA GLU A 26 14.21 -9.96 0.26
C GLU A 26 12.72 -9.69 -0.04
N VAL A 27 12.23 -8.58 0.48
CA VAL A 27 10.81 -8.21 0.46
C VAL A 27 10.63 -6.77 0.03
N LEU A 28 9.78 -6.54 -0.97
CA LEU A 28 9.27 -5.21 -1.29
C LEU A 28 8.09 -4.89 -0.37
N SER A 29 8.18 -3.78 0.36
CA SER A 29 7.12 -3.31 1.25
C SER A 29 6.46 -2.06 0.70
N VAL A 30 5.15 -2.11 0.48
CA VAL A 30 4.34 -0.95 0.09
C VAL A 30 3.49 -0.53 1.27
N GLN A 31 3.70 0.69 1.76
CA GLN A 31 2.97 1.24 2.90
C GLN A 31 2.00 2.31 2.46
N LEU A 32 0.76 2.21 2.93
CA LEU A 32 -0.20 3.30 2.82
C LEU A 32 -0.08 4.19 4.05
N LEU A 33 0.39 5.42 3.85
CA LEU A 33 0.53 6.41 4.90
C LEU A 33 -0.58 7.46 4.82
N LEU A 34 -1.17 7.77 5.97
CA LEU A 34 -2.07 8.89 6.15
C LEU A 34 -1.25 10.11 6.57
N ARG A 35 -1.20 11.12 5.70
CA ARG A 35 -0.52 12.37 6.04
C ARG A 35 -1.36 13.17 7.01
N SER A 36 -0.78 13.54 8.15
CA SER A 36 -1.37 14.53 9.05
C SER A 36 -0.91 15.96 8.67
N ARG A 37 -1.64 16.98 9.13
CA ARG A 37 -1.36 18.41 8.90
C ARG A 37 -0.32 18.87 9.89
N TRP A 38 -0.32 18.20 11.03
CA TRP A 38 0.54 18.40 12.18
C TRP A 38 0.99 17.00 12.65
N GLY A 39 2.29 16.79 12.81
CA GLY A 39 2.87 15.53 13.29
C GLY A 39 3.24 14.51 12.20
N ASN A 40 3.62 13.31 12.65
CA ASN A 40 4.14 12.25 11.79
C ASN A 40 3.03 11.55 10.99
N PRO A 41 3.30 11.13 9.74
CA PRO A 41 2.37 10.30 8.98
C PRO A 41 2.02 9.01 9.73
N LYS A 42 0.75 8.62 9.70
CA LYS A 42 0.28 7.39 10.35
C LYS A 42 0.16 6.27 9.32
N GLN A 43 0.73 5.10 9.61
CA GLN A 43 0.54 3.92 8.77
C GLN A 43 -0.91 3.42 8.85
N VAL A 44 -1.56 3.26 7.70
CA VAL A 44 -2.90 2.69 7.57
C VAL A 44 -2.83 1.19 7.35
N GLY A 45 -1.89 0.75 6.52
CA GLY A 45 -1.65 -0.64 6.23
C GLY A 45 -0.40 -0.83 5.39
N ILE A 46 0.03 -2.08 5.30
CA ILE A 46 1.22 -2.49 4.56
C ILE A 46 0.90 -3.71 3.71
N TYR A 47 1.52 -3.75 2.53
CA TYR A 47 1.62 -4.94 1.70
C TYR A 47 3.10 -5.34 1.60
N ARG A 48 3.37 -6.64 1.63
CA ARG A 48 4.73 -7.20 1.58
C ARG A 48 4.80 -8.27 0.51
N LEU A 49 5.68 -8.06 -0.46
CA LEU A 49 5.90 -8.97 -1.58
C LEU A 49 7.29 -9.60 -1.48
N GLY A 50 7.35 -10.93 -1.43
CA GLY A 50 8.62 -11.64 -1.56
C GLY A 50 9.19 -11.45 -2.97
N MET A 51 10.38 -10.87 -3.08
CA MET A 51 10.96 -10.52 -4.38
C MET A 51 11.37 -11.76 -5.22
N HIS A 52 11.52 -12.91 -4.57
CA HIS A 52 11.74 -14.20 -5.24
C HIS A 52 10.64 -14.54 -6.26
N LEU A 53 9.40 -14.07 -6.07
CA LEU A 53 8.30 -14.25 -7.01
C LEU A 53 8.52 -13.45 -8.30
N VAL A 54 9.07 -12.23 -8.18
CA VAL A 54 9.32 -11.35 -9.32
C VAL A 54 10.53 -11.83 -10.13
N THR A 55 11.56 -12.34 -9.46
CA THR A 55 12.76 -12.88 -10.14
C THR A 55 12.47 -14.11 -10.99
N ALA A 56 11.45 -14.91 -10.62
CA ALA A 56 11.06 -16.10 -11.38
C ALA A 56 10.31 -15.74 -12.67
N ASP A 57 9.29 -14.87 -12.56
CA ASP A 57 8.35 -14.59 -13.67
C ASP A 57 8.72 -13.35 -14.49
N ARG A 58 9.77 -12.61 -14.08
CA ARG A 58 10.25 -11.30 -14.62
C ARG A 58 9.24 -10.14 -14.54
N GLN A 59 7.95 -10.46 -14.44
CA GLN A 59 6.86 -9.51 -14.28
C GLN A 59 5.78 -10.14 -13.42
N LEU A 60 5.30 -9.38 -12.43
CA LEU A 60 4.23 -9.81 -11.54
C LEU A 60 3.18 -8.70 -11.43
N SER A 61 1.91 -9.07 -11.58
CA SER A 61 0.78 -8.19 -11.30
C SER A 61 0.04 -8.74 -10.09
N VAL A 62 -0.14 -7.92 -9.06
CA VAL A 62 -0.74 -8.32 -7.79
C VAL A 62 -2.01 -7.52 -7.52
N ILE A 63 -3.06 -8.21 -7.07
CA ILE A 63 -4.26 -7.62 -6.47
C ILE A 63 -4.44 -8.30 -5.12
N ASP A 64 -4.23 -7.55 -4.04
CA ASP A 64 -4.29 -8.08 -2.68
C ASP A 64 -4.75 -7.01 -1.68
N SER A 65 -5.10 -7.46 -0.47
CA SER A 65 -5.52 -6.62 0.65
C SER A 65 -4.31 -6.12 1.44
N LEU A 66 -4.39 -4.90 1.97
CA LEU A 66 -3.41 -4.41 2.94
C LEU A 66 -3.67 -5.05 4.31
N ILE A 67 -2.62 -5.22 5.10
CA ILE A 67 -2.71 -5.63 6.50
C ILE A 67 -2.39 -4.48 7.45
N ASP A 68 -3.04 -4.45 8.61
CA ASP A 68 -2.80 -3.47 9.68
C ASP A 68 -1.66 -3.92 10.63
N GLU A 69 -1.37 -3.10 11.64
CA GLU A 69 -0.36 -3.39 12.67
C GLU A 69 -0.67 -4.63 13.52
N ARG A 70 -1.92 -5.11 13.50
CA ARG A 70 -2.39 -6.31 14.20
C ARG A 70 -2.47 -7.52 13.28
N ASN A 71 -1.88 -7.42 12.09
CA ASN A 71 -1.88 -8.46 11.06
C ASN A 71 -3.30 -8.85 10.61
N ARG A 72 -4.22 -7.88 10.61
CA ARG A 72 -5.60 -8.06 10.14
C ARG A 72 -5.78 -7.35 8.81
N PRO A 73 -6.66 -7.86 7.92
CA PRO A 73 -6.98 -7.15 6.68
C PRO A 73 -7.56 -5.77 6.99
N VAL A 74 -7.07 -4.75 6.29
CA VAL A 74 -7.61 -3.39 6.36
C VAL A 74 -8.99 -3.41 5.70
N LEU A 75 -10.03 -3.40 6.54
CA LEU A 75 -11.41 -3.40 6.06
C LEU A 75 -11.74 -2.10 5.32
N GLU A 76 -12.55 -2.21 4.26
CA GLU A 76 -13.00 -1.11 3.41
C GLU A 76 -13.70 0.01 4.21
N THR A 77 -14.40 -0.34 5.30
CA THR A 77 -15.01 0.61 6.23
C THR A 77 -13.96 1.49 6.94
N THR A 78 -12.81 0.92 7.24
CA THR A 78 -11.68 1.64 7.86
C THR A 78 -11.01 2.57 6.85
N ALA A 79 -10.80 2.09 5.62
CA ALA A 79 -10.28 2.92 4.52
C ALA A 79 -11.23 4.10 4.19
N THR A 80 -12.54 3.88 4.25
CA THR A 80 -13.57 4.90 4.03
C THR A 80 -13.58 5.93 5.16
N LYS A 81 -13.47 5.49 6.42
CA LYS A 81 -13.33 6.39 7.58
C LYS A 81 -12.08 7.26 7.46
N TYR A 82 -10.93 6.68 7.08
CA TYR A 82 -9.71 7.45 6.86
C TYR A 82 -9.85 8.45 5.70
N LYS A 83 -10.55 8.08 4.62
CA LYS A 83 -10.86 8.99 3.52
C LYS A 83 -11.73 10.17 3.98
N GLN A 84 -12.76 9.93 4.79
CA GLN A 84 -13.59 11.00 5.35
C GLN A 84 -12.79 11.95 6.26
N ILE A 85 -11.88 11.40 7.07
CA ILE A 85 -10.96 12.19 7.90
C ILE A 85 -10.04 13.06 7.03
N LEU A 86 -9.55 12.53 5.90
CA LEU A 86 -8.74 13.31 4.96
C LEU A 86 -9.54 14.44 4.30
N LYS A 87 -10.78 14.16 3.87
CA LYS A 87 -11.62 15.21 3.27
C LYS A 87 -11.91 16.33 4.26
N HIS A 88 -12.25 15.98 5.50
CA HIS A 88 -12.63 16.95 6.53
C HIS A 88 -11.46 17.82 7.01
N ASN A 89 -10.25 17.25 7.12
CA ASN A 89 -9.10 17.97 7.69
C ASN A 89 -8.23 18.70 6.65
N TYR A 90 -8.34 18.34 5.36
CA TYR A 90 -7.43 18.84 4.32
C TYR A 90 -8.13 19.50 3.12
N ASN A 91 -9.48 19.61 3.10
CA ASN A 91 -10.23 20.21 1.98
C ASN A 91 -9.85 19.60 0.60
N ILE A 92 -9.78 18.26 0.54
CA ILE A 92 -9.59 17.48 -0.70
C ILE A 92 -10.79 16.58 -0.94
#